data_AF-A0A3M1IZ39-F1
#
_entry.id   AF-A0A3M1IZ39-F1
#
_cell.length_a   1.000
_cell.length_b   1.000
_cell.length_c   1.000
_cell.angle_alpha   90.00
_cell.angle_beta   90.00
_cell.angle_gamma   90.00
#
_symmetry.space_group_name_H-M   'P 1'
#
loop_
_entity.id
_entity.type
_entity.pdbx_description
1 polymer ?
#
loop_
_entity_poly.entity_id
_entity_poly.type
_entity_poly.pdbx_seq_one_letter_code
_entity_poly.pdbx_strand_id
1 'polypeptide(L)' 'HLSMGMTDDFEIAIEEGATLIRVGRAIFGAREYT' A
#
# COMPACT_ATOMS: atom_id res chain seq x y z
N HIS A 1 13.36 10.35 0.75
CA HIS A 1 12.62 9.09 0.60
C HIS A 1 11.20 9.29 1.11
N LEU A 2 10.20 9.09 0.24
CA LEU A 2 8.77 9.26 0.53
C LEU A 2 8.12 7.89 0.74
N SER A 3 7.44 7.71 1.88
CA SER A 3 6.73 6.46 2.23
C SER A 3 5.23 6.70 2.30
N MET A 4 4.51 6.36 1.23
CA MET A 4 3.07 6.55 1.10
C MET A 4 2.49 5.53 0.12
N GLY A 5 1.16 5.43 0.04
CA GLY A 5 0.50 4.36 -0.70
C GLY A 5 0.32 3.11 0.16
N MET A 6 -0.93 2.69 0.24
CA MET A 6 -1.48 1.49 0.87
C MET A 6 -2.06 0.59 -0.22
N THR A 7 -2.76 -0.48 0.16
CA THR A 7 -3.30 -1.46 -0.80
C THR A 7 -4.20 -0.86 -1.88
N ASP A 8 -4.97 0.19 -1.56
CA ASP A 8 -6.01 0.71 -2.46
C ASP A 8 -5.58 1.95 -3.25
N ASP A 9 -4.41 2.52 -2.99
CA ASP A 9 -3.95 3.79 -3.57
C ASP A 9 -2.44 3.80 -3.92
N PHE A 10 -1.80 2.63 -3.98
CA PHE A 10 -0.36 2.56 -4.27
C PHE A 10 0.00 3.05 -5.69
N GLU A 11 -0.91 2.95 -6.66
CA GLU A 11 -0.67 3.42 -8.04
C GLU A 11 -0.52 4.95 -8.07
N ILE A 12 -1.47 5.67 -7.47
CA ILE A 12 -1.40 7.13 -7.29
C ILE A 12 -0.16 7.51 -6.48
N ALA A 13 0.16 6.74 -5.43
CA ALA A 13 1.36 7.01 -4.65
C ALA A 13 2.66 6.92 -5.47
N ILE A 14 2.74 5.98 -6.42
CA ILE A 14 3.88 5.88 -7.35
C ILE A 14 3.92 7.09 -8.27
N GLU A 15 2.78 7.50 -8.84
CA GLU A 15 2.68 8.68 -9.70
C GLU A 15 3.12 9.97 -8.99
N GLU A 16 2.84 10.08 -7.69
CA GLU A 16 3.22 11.21 -6.82
C GLU A 16 4.64 11.08 -6.22
N GLY A 17 5.42 10.07 -6.63
CA GLY A 17 6.84 9.95 -6.28
C GLY A 17 7.17 9.18 -5.00
N ALA A 18 6.30 8.26 -4.56
CA ALA A 18 6.61 7.35 -3.47
C ALA A 18 7.83 6.47 -3.79
N THR A 19 8.76 6.40 -2.84
CA THR A 19 9.93 5.50 -2.92
C THR A 19 9.74 4.22 -2.09
N LEU A 20 8.69 4.18 -1.27
CA LEU A 20 8.29 3.03 -0.46
C LEU A 20 6.76 3.01 -0.35
N ILE A 21 6.14 1.90 -0.77
CA ILE A 21 4.70 1.66 -0.63
C ILE A 21 4.43 0.54 0.39
N ARG A 22 3.23 0.48 0.94
CA ARG A 22 2.84 -0.48 1.99
C ARG A 22 1.65 -1.33 1.54
N VAL A 23 1.92 -2.53 1.05
CA VAL A 23 0.85 -3.43 0.57
C VAL A 23 0.61 -4.56 1.58
N GLY A 24 -0.63 -4.69 2.03
CA GLY A 24 -1.04 -5.65 3.06
C GLY A 24 -2.11 -6.60 2.52
N ARG A 25 -3.38 -6.15 2.51
CA ARG A 25 -4.53 -7.00 2.17
C ARG A 25 -4.46 -7.62 0.77
N ALA A 26 -3.87 -6.93 -0.22
CA ALA A 26 -3.72 -7.50 -1.56
C ALA A 26 -2.71 -8.64 -1.63
N ILE A 27 -1.75 -8.71 -0.69
CA ILE A 27 -0.76 -9.79 -0.62
C ILE A 27 -1.23 -10.89 0.34
N PHE A 28 -1.73 -10.51 1.52
CA PHE A 28 -1.99 -11.44 2.62
C PHE A 28 -3.48 -11.76 2.83
N GLY A 29 -4.40 -11.10 2.12
CA GLY A 29 -5.84 -11.25 2.29
C GLY A 29 -6.42 -10.38 3.42
N ALA A 30 -7.72 -10.59 3.71
CA ALA A 30 -8.42 -9.89 4.78
C ALA A 30 -7.89 -10.31 6.15
N ARG A 31 -7.93 -9.39 7.12
CA ARG A 31 -7.54 -9.71 8.49
C ARG A 31 -8.65 -10.56 9.13
N GLU A 32 -8.28 -11.71 9.68
CA GLU A 32 -9.19 -12.50 10.50
C GLU A 32 -9.34 -11.83 11.87
N TYR A 33 -10.59 -11.59 12.26
CA TYR A 33 -10.94 -11.12 13.59
C TYR A 33 -11.72 -12.25 14.27
N THR A 34 -11.12 -12.86 15.29
CA THR A 34 -11.75 -13.86 16.16
C THR A 34 -12.42 -13.19 17.35
#